data_AF-A0A5S3VD30-F1
#
_entry.id   AF-A0A5S3VD30-F1
#
_cell.length_a   1.000
_cell.length_b   1.000
_cell.length_c   1.000
_cell.angle_alpha   90.00
_cell.angle_beta   90.00
_cell.angle_gamma   90.00
#
_symmetry.space_group_name_H-M   'P 1'
#
loop_
_entity.id
_entity.type
_entity.pdbx_description
1 polymer ?
#
loop_
_entity_poly.entity_id
_entity_poly.type
_entity_poly.pdbx_seq_one_letter_code
_entity_poly.pdbx_strand_id
1 'polypeptide(L)'
;MTTSRAPESAALSKPFGYVPYVKIDMSGEGNEREYRYGELNNKPDIDAFLEQLDRFTPEQRDFMKQYEPSKRLLSILEKMDDETLSQFTQVLKESFPRFSLMNNKKADELFKALDGMSPDRLKDTIETFGVLAEQAENDQKPVSLIPTNEEGKEPILMHVPRAENGFNVAFMRGDQSKQLVDAYTDVLLRSSYSDDDLNTINAHLKEGGFEKSRGIIDMAKLVSHNDKRAFFEMLNEADDNGPNNIFNYIGQQVNYDAHLNYYKSSEGQFVSLDDAMPDDGKRKNFHKKLLHAYEEFGLSWMNDMVEQVNEKPPQIQAELWSNLMTDVVEKPHLFKKSDSLEQWASANIADVEQRFYARQIDDIHTYSYDQDEPKVLGTLTWAERYEH
;
A
#
# COMPACT_ATOMS: atom_id res chain seq x y z
N MET A 1 -1.89 59.91 2.61
CA MET A 1 -1.13 58.70 2.21
C MET A 1 -0.31 58.25 3.41
N THR A 2 -0.78 57.21 4.09
CA THR A 2 -0.05 56.53 5.18
C THR A 2 -0.41 55.07 5.04
N THR A 3 0.48 54.33 4.38
CA THR A 3 0.41 52.89 4.16
C THR A 3 0.86 52.18 5.42
N SER A 4 -0.08 51.57 6.15
CA SER A 4 0.23 50.62 7.21
C SER A 4 0.34 49.23 6.61
N ARG A 5 1.58 48.76 6.43
CA ARG A 5 1.91 47.36 6.14
C ARG A 5 1.37 46.48 7.28
N ALA A 6 0.53 45.51 6.96
CA ALA A 6 0.29 44.37 7.84
C ALA A 6 1.61 43.57 7.98
N PRO A 7 1.99 43.11 9.18
CA PRO A 7 3.15 42.25 9.30
C PRO A 7 2.80 40.84 8.82
N GLU A 8 3.49 40.37 7.79
CA GLU A 8 3.48 39.00 7.24
C GLU A 8 4.11 37.96 8.21
N SER A 9 3.83 38.04 9.51
CA SER A 9 4.49 37.18 10.51
C SER A 9 3.55 36.29 11.34
N ALA A 10 2.32 36.07 10.90
CA ALA A 10 1.39 35.14 11.58
C ALA A 10 1.47 33.68 11.06
N ALA A 11 2.32 33.40 10.07
CA ALA A 11 2.43 32.07 9.45
C ALA A 11 3.39 31.11 10.18
N LEU A 12 4.06 31.54 11.25
CA LEU A 12 5.12 30.77 11.93
C LEU A 12 4.94 30.74 13.45
N SER A 13 3.79 30.26 13.91
CA SER A 13 3.64 29.58 15.21
C SER A 13 2.19 29.09 15.38
N LYS A 14 1.87 27.88 14.91
CA LYS A 14 0.69 27.16 15.42
C LYS A 14 1.13 25.79 15.91
N PRO A 15 1.60 25.70 17.16
CA PRO A 15 1.79 24.41 17.76
C PRO A 15 0.41 23.98 18.32
N PHE A 16 0.00 22.75 18.03
CA PHE A 16 -1.07 22.00 18.72
C PHE A 16 -2.53 22.33 18.39
N GLY A 17 -3.20 21.39 17.71
CA GLY A 17 -4.66 21.29 17.60
C GLY A 17 -5.34 22.43 16.84
N TYR A 18 -6.46 22.16 16.17
CA TYR A 18 -7.33 23.25 15.75
C TYR A 18 -7.88 23.92 17.01
N VAL A 19 -7.51 25.19 17.19
CA VAL A 19 -7.88 26.01 18.35
C VAL A 19 -9.42 26.06 18.46
N PRO A 20 -9.99 25.82 19.66
CA PRO A 20 -11.42 25.78 19.89
C PRO A 20 -12.07 27.13 19.57
N TYR A 21 -13.29 27.07 19.01
CA TYR A 21 -14.31 28.12 18.97
C TYR A 21 -13.79 29.57 19.13
N VAL A 22 -13.49 30.25 18.03
CA VAL A 22 -13.30 31.70 18.08
C VAL A 22 -14.66 32.35 17.87
N LYS A 23 -15.32 32.68 18.98
CA LYS A 23 -16.41 33.65 18.97
C LYS A 23 -15.81 35.01 18.64
N ILE A 24 -15.91 35.46 17.39
CA ILE A 24 -15.55 36.83 17.05
C ILE A 24 -16.71 37.72 17.50
N ASP A 25 -16.70 38.14 18.76
CA ASP A 25 -17.61 39.17 19.27
C ASP A 25 -17.02 40.54 18.86
N MET A 26 -17.35 41.01 17.65
CA MET A 26 -17.11 42.41 17.30
C MET A 26 -18.20 43.24 17.97
N SER A 27 -17.90 43.75 19.17
CA SER A 27 -18.73 44.74 19.86
C SER A 27 -18.72 46.07 19.09
N GLY A 28 -19.57 46.15 18.08
CA GLY A 28 -19.87 47.39 17.35
C GLY A 28 -21.27 47.30 16.74
N GLU A 29 -22.13 48.27 17.04
CA GLU A 29 -23.47 48.37 16.44
C GLU A 29 -23.35 48.39 14.91
N GLY A 30 -23.81 47.31 14.26
CA GLY A 30 -23.88 47.20 12.80
C GLY A 30 -23.09 46.04 12.16
N ASN A 31 -22.29 45.28 12.92
CA ASN A 31 -21.58 44.12 12.38
C ASN A 31 -22.37 42.82 12.66
N GLU A 32 -22.77 42.09 11.61
CA GLU A 32 -23.34 40.74 11.75
C GLU A 32 -22.32 39.83 12.44
N ARG A 33 -22.79 38.96 13.35
CA ARG A 33 -21.93 37.99 14.04
C ARG A 33 -21.39 36.99 13.03
N GLU A 34 -20.10 37.07 12.73
CA GLU A 34 -19.40 36.05 11.93
C GLU A 34 -19.11 34.84 12.82
N TYR A 35 -19.83 33.73 12.59
CA TYR A 35 -19.53 32.44 13.22
C TYR A 35 -18.44 31.75 12.42
N ARG A 36 -17.40 31.21 13.08
CA ARG A 36 -16.36 30.45 12.39
C ARG A 36 -15.86 29.28 13.23
N TYR A 37 -15.87 28.09 12.66
CA TYR A 37 -15.25 26.89 13.20
C TYR A 37 -14.63 26.09 12.06
N GLY A 38 -13.30 26.15 11.91
CA GLY A 38 -12.63 25.67 10.69
C GLY A 38 -13.11 26.43 9.45
N GLU A 39 -13.65 25.68 8.48
CA GLU A 39 -14.28 26.17 7.26
C GLU A 39 -15.78 26.48 7.42
N LEU A 40 -16.41 26.04 8.53
CA LEU A 40 -17.82 26.28 8.79
C LEU A 40 -18.05 27.73 9.21
N ASN A 41 -18.94 28.43 8.50
CA ASN A 41 -19.12 29.88 8.63
C ASN A 41 -20.54 30.31 9.07
N ASN A 42 -21.40 29.36 9.41
CA ASN A 42 -22.76 29.63 9.86
C ASN A 42 -23.11 28.78 11.09
N LYS A 43 -23.96 29.32 11.95
CA LYS A 43 -24.33 28.69 13.23
C LYS A 43 -24.95 27.28 13.06
N PRO A 44 -25.89 27.04 12.13
CA PRO A 44 -26.47 25.71 11.96
C PRO A 44 -25.45 24.62 11.65
N ASP A 45 -24.55 24.83 10.70
CA ASP A 45 -23.53 23.83 10.33
C ASP A 45 -22.56 23.58 11.49
N ILE A 46 -22.21 24.62 12.25
CA ILE A 46 -21.35 24.50 13.43
C ILE A 46 -22.04 23.70 14.54
N ASP A 47 -23.30 24.01 14.85
CA ASP A 47 -24.07 23.29 15.87
C ASP A 47 -24.21 21.81 15.46
N ALA A 48 -24.56 21.52 14.19
CA ALA A 48 -24.66 20.16 13.66
C ALA A 48 -23.34 19.38 13.77
N PHE A 49 -22.21 20.01 13.46
CA PHE A 49 -20.90 19.36 13.62
C PHE A 49 -20.58 19.04 15.09
N LEU A 50 -20.91 19.94 16.01
CA LEU A 50 -20.73 19.69 17.44
C LEU A 50 -21.62 18.56 17.93
N GLU A 51 -22.86 18.47 17.44
CA GLU A 51 -23.76 17.33 17.72
C GLU A 51 -23.18 16.01 17.19
N GLN A 52 -22.56 16.00 16.01
CA GLN A 52 -21.85 14.82 15.51
C GLN A 52 -20.66 14.47 16.41
N LEU A 53 -19.89 15.46 16.89
CA LEU A 53 -18.79 15.23 17.82
C LEU A 53 -19.27 14.62 19.15
N ASP A 54 -20.49 14.90 19.57
CA ASP A 54 -21.05 14.37 20.82
C ASP A 54 -21.35 12.86 20.76
N ARG A 55 -21.49 12.29 19.57
CA ARG A 55 -21.71 10.85 19.34
C ARG A 55 -20.46 9.99 19.61
N PHE A 56 -19.27 10.59 19.54
CA PHE A 56 -18.01 9.89 19.78
C PHE A 56 -17.69 9.74 21.27
N THR A 57 -16.96 8.67 21.62
CA THR A 57 -16.33 8.54 22.94
C THR A 57 -15.33 9.69 23.18
N PRO A 58 -14.97 10.00 24.45
CA PRO A 58 -14.01 11.07 24.74
C PRO A 58 -12.70 10.94 23.95
N GLU A 59 -12.16 9.73 23.85
CA GLU A 59 -10.91 9.45 23.12
C GLU A 59 -11.05 9.65 21.61
N GLN A 60 -12.15 9.17 21.03
CA GLN A 60 -12.45 9.32 19.60
C GLN A 60 -12.68 10.79 19.25
N ARG A 61 -13.42 11.52 20.09
CA ARG A 61 -13.69 12.94 19.94
C ARG A 61 -12.40 13.75 19.95
N ASP A 62 -11.49 13.47 20.89
CA ASP A 62 -10.18 14.11 20.97
C ASP A 62 -9.29 13.77 19.78
N PHE A 63 -9.48 12.61 19.17
CA PHE A 63 -8.84 12.28 17.91
C PHE A 63 -9.41 13.13 16.75
N MET A 64 -10.73 13.15 16.59
CA MET A 64 -11.43 13.87 15.51
C MET A 64 -11.20 15.39 15.52
N LYS A 65 -10.98 16.01 16.68
CA LYS A 65 -10.63 17.44 16.81
C LYS A 65 -9.32 17.85 16.09
N GLN A 66 -8.54 16.90 15.61
CA GLN A 66 -7.31 17.17 14.85
C GLN A 66 -7.58 17.54 13.40
N TYR A 67 -8.72 17.14 12.87
CA TYR A 67 -9.13 17.46 11.51
C TYR A 67 -9.89 18.78 11.49
N GLU A 68 -9.70 19.56 10.42
CA GLU A 68 -10.40 20.82 10.26
C GLU A 68 -11.90 20.58 10.05
N PRO A 69 -12.78 21.18 10.86
CA PRO A 69 -14.21 21.13 10.62
C PRO A 69 -14.55 21.74 9.25
N SER A 70 -15.23 20.96 8.41
CA SER A 70 -15.63 21.35 7.06
C SER A 70 -17.02 20.80 6.72
N LYS A 71 -17.67 21.38 5.69
CA LYS A 71 -18.98 20.89 5.23
C LYS A 71 -18.90 19.46 4.71
N ARG A 72 -17.78 19.11 4.08
CA ARG A 72 -17.50 17.75 3.61
C ARG A 72 -17.46 16.78 4.78
N LEU A 73 -16.63 17.06 5.78
CA LEU A 73 -16.51 16.19 6.95
C LEU A 73 -17.85 16.08 7.68
N LEU A 74 -18.57 17.18 7.87
CA LEU A 74 -19.92 17.16 8.43
C LEU A 74 -20.85 16.20 7.66
N SER A 75 -20.92 16.35 6.33
CA SER A 75 -21.81 15.53 5.48
C SER A 75 -21.47 14.05 5.53
N ILE A 76 -20.19 13.69 5.68
CA ILE A 76 -19.77 12.29 5.86
C ILE A 76 -20.25 11.75 7.20
N LEU A 77 -20.00 12.49 8.29
CA LEU A 77 -20.36 12.08 9.65
C LEU A 77 -21.87 11.91 9.84
N GLU A 78 -22.68 12.80 9.25
CA GLU A 78 -24.15 12.74 9.31
C GLU A 78 -24.75 11.48 8.66
N LYS A 79 -24.02 10.84 7.73
CA LYS A 79 -24.47 9.63 7.02
C LYS A 79 -24.08 8.33 7.74
N MET A 80 -23.24 8.39 8.77
CA MET A 80 -22.72 7.23 9.47
C MET A 80 -23.50 6.97 10.76
N ASP A 81 -23.77 5.69 11.06
CA ASP A 81 -24.22 5.25 12.38
C ASP A 81 -23.04 5.21 13.38
N ASP A 82 -23.33 5.00 14.67
CA ASP A 82 -22.31 5.08 15.73
C ASP A 82 -21.23 3.99 15.59
N GLU A 83 -21.60 2.82 15.07
CA GLU A 83 -20.66 1.72 14.78
C GLU A 83 -19.69 2.12 13.66
N THR A 84 -20.24 2.61 12.54
CA THR A 84 -19.45 3.09 11.39
C THR A 84 -18.55 4.26 11.78
N LEU A 85 -19.04 5.19 12.61
CA LEU A 85 -18.22 6.29 13.14
C LEU A 85 -17.04 5.80 13.97
N SER A 86 -17.26 4.78 14.79
CA SER A 86 -16.20 4.16 15.61
C SER A 86 -15.14 3.51 14.72
N GLN A 87 -15.55 2.72 13.72
CA GLN A 87 -14.64 2.11 12.76
C GLN A 87 -13.87 3.15 11.95
N PHE A 88 -14.56 4.18 11.43
CA PHE A 88 -13.94 5.28 10.70
C PHE A 88 -12.85 5.97 11.53
N THR A 89 -13.12 6.23 12.80
CA THR A 89 -12.12 6.84 13.70
C THR A 89 -10.91 5.94 13.90
N GLN A 90 -11.11 4.63 13.99
CA GLN A 90 -10.02 3.67 14.12
C GLN A 90 -9.13 3.66 12.86
N VAL A 91 -9.74 3.60 11.67
CA VAL A 91 -9.03 3.67 10.37
C VAL A 91 -8.16 4.93 10.30
N LEU A 92 -8.72 6.07 10.68
CA LEU A 92 -7.98 7.34 10.68
C LEU A 92 -6.82 7.33 11.69
N LYS A 93 -7.02 6.74 12.87
CA LYS A 93 -6.00 6.66 13.93
C LYS A 93 -4.82 5.79 13.54
N GLU A 94 -5.07 4.65 12.91
CA GLU A 94 -4.04 3.70 12.48
C GLU A 94 -3.27 4.19 11.26
N SER A 95 -3.98 4.75 10.29
CA SER A 95 -3.38 5.12 9.00
C SER A 95 -2.76 6.52 9.03
N PHE A 96 -3.31 7.42 9.84
CA PHE A 96 -2.90 8.83 9.91
C PHE A 96 -2.54 9.22 11.35
N PRO A 97 -1.53 8.57 11.97
CA PRO A 97 -1.15 8.89 13.35
C PRO A 97 -0.72 10.36 13.49
N ARG A 98 -0.85 10.88 14.70
CA ARG A 98 -0.70 12.31 15.01
C ARG A 98 0.60 12.93 14.45
N PHE A 99 0.53 14.23 14.13
CA PHE A 99 1.67 15.17 13.98
C PHE A 99 2.45 15.20 12.64
N SER A 100 1.92 14.65 11.54
CA SER A 100 2.54 14.82 10.22
C SER A 100 1.66 15.63 9.26
N LEU A 101 2.24 16.69 8.64
CA LEU A 101 1.59 17.45 7.56
C LEU A 101 1.18 16.55 6.38
N MET A 102 1.93 15.48 6.12
CA MET A 102 1.58 14.51 5.07
C MET A 102 0.32 13.70 5.44
N ASN A 103 0.14 13.38 6.73
CA ASN A 103 -1.03 12.64 7.20
C ASN A 103 -2.32 13.49 7.07
N ASN A 104 -2.24 14.80 7.27
CA ASN A 104 -3.39 15.69 7.06
C ASN A 104 -3.83 15.73 5.59
N LYS A 105 -2.88 15.77 4.64
CA LYS A 105 -3.21 15.75 3.21
C LYS A 105 -3.87 14.43 2.81
N LYS A 106 -3.34 13.31 3.28
CA LYS A 106 -3.89 11.98 2.97
C LYS A 106 -5.26 11.76 3.61
N ALA A 107 -5.48 12.24 4.83
CA ALA A 107 -6.81 12.23 5.43
C ALA A 107 -7.82 13.08 4.64
N ASP A 108 -7.42 14.25 4.10
CA ASP A 108 -8.31 15.05 3.27
C ASP A 108 -8.60 14.40 1.90
N GLU A 109 -7.62 13.69 1.33
CA GLU A 109 -7.81 12.82 0.16
C GLU A 109 -8.85 11.72 0.45
N LEU A 110 -8.78 11.06 1.61
CA LEU A 110 -9.79 10.10 2.05
C LEU A 110 -11.16 10.76 2.22
N PHE A 111 -11.25 11.91 2.92
CA PHE A 111 -12.52 12.62 3.06
C PHE A 111 -13.11 12.98 1.70
N LYS A 112 -12.28 13.41 0.75
CA LYS A 112 -12.72 13.68 -0.62
C LYS A 112 -13.23 12.43 -1.33
N ALA A 113 -12.63 11.26 -1.08
CA ALA A 113 -13.08 9.99 -1.65
C ALA A 113 -14.47 9.59 -1.11
N LEU A 114 -14.69 9.78 0.19
CA LEU A 114 -15.94 9.47 0.88
C LEU A 114 -17.05 10.50 0.61
N ASP A 115 -16.68 11.71 0.21
CA ASP A 115 -17.62 12.77 -0.11
C ASP A 115 -18.59 12.35 -1.24
N GLY A 116 -19.88 12.63 -1.06
CA GLY A 116 -20.91 12.25 -2.03
C GLY A 116 -21.35 10.79 -2.03
N MET A 117 -20.68 9.87 -1.32
CA MET A 117 -21.15 8.48 -1.17
C MET A 117 -22.50 8.40 -0.44
N SER A 118 -23.30 7.37 -0.74
CA SER A 118 -24.53 7.05 -0.01
C SER A 118 -24.20 6.44 1.37
N PRO A 119 -25.13 6.45 2.34
CA PRO A 119 -24.92 5.85 3.66
C PRO A 119 -24.47 4.38 3.59
N ASP A 120 -25.16 3.55 2.79
CA ASP A 120 -24.83 2.13 2.65
C ASP A 120 -23.42 1.92 2.07
N ARG A 121 -23.04 2.76 1.09
CA ARG A 121 -21.71 2.71 0.47
C ARG A 121 -20.61 3.17 1.41
N LEU A 122 -20.87 4.22 2.20
CA LEU A 122 -19.95 4.68 3.22
C LEU A 122 -19.71 3.55 4.23
N LYS A 123 -20.77 2.93 4.72
CA LYS A 123 -20.68 1.79 5.64
C LYS A 123 -19.83 0.66 5.04
N ASP A 124 -20.16 0.21 3.83
CA ASP A 124 -19.41 -0.87 3.18
C ASP A 124 -17.92 -0.54 2.97
N THR A 125 -17.62 0.71 2.61
CA THR A 125 -16.25 1.21 2.40
C THR A 125 -15.47 1.26 3.73
N ILE A 126 -16.09 1.78 4.81
CA ILE A 126 -15.46 1.86 6.13
C ILE A 126 -15.23 0.47 6.71
N GLU A 127 -16.20 -0.45 6.57
CA GLU A 127 -16.03 -1.85 6.94
C GLU A 127 -14.85 -2.49 6.18
N THR A 128 -14.73 -2.21 4.88
CA THR A 128 -13.61 -2.70 4.06
C THR A 128 -12.28 -2.19 4.61
N PHE A 129 -12.17 -0.89 4.93
CA PHE A 129 -10.96 -0.37 5.58
C PHE A 129 -10.65 -1.07 6.91
N GLY A 130 -11.66 -1.35 7.73
CA GLY A 130 -11.49 -2.10 8.98
C GLY A 130 -10.93 -3.50 8.74
N VAL A 131 -11.46 -4.22 7.75
CA VAL A 131 -10.96 -5.55 7.37
C VAL A 131 -9.52 -5.49 6.84
N LEU A 132 -9.18 -4.50 6.01
CA LEU A 132 -7.81 -4.33 5.51
C LEU A 132 -6.82 -4.05 6.65
N ALA A 133 -7.22 -3.25 7.63
CA ALA A 133 -6.41 -2.98 8.80
C ALA A 133 -6.21 -4.23 9.67
N GLU A 134 -7.27 -5.00 9.91
CA GLU A 134 -7.20 -6.27 10.64
C GLU A 134 -6.33 -7.31 9.90
N GLN A 135 -6.46 -7.42 8.57
CA GLN A 135 -5.59 -8.26 7.74
C GLN A 135 -4.12 -7.87 7.91
N ALA A 136 -3.81 -6.57 7.94
CA ALA A 136 -2.44 -6.08 8.10
C ALA A 136 -1.87 -6.28 9.52
N GLU A 137 -2.72 -6.26 10.56
CA GLU A 137 -2.31 -6.54 11.93
C GLU A 137 -2.08 -8.04 12.16
N ASN A 138 -2.94 -8.87 11.57
CA ASN A 138 -2.88 -10.33 11.69
C ASN A 138 -1.83 -10.97 10.78
N ASP A 139 -1.40 -10.27 9.72
CA ASP A 139 -0.29 -10.73 8.90
C ASP A 139 0.96 -10.81 9.77
N GLN A 140 1.44 -12.05 9.98
CA GLN A 140 2.65 -12.26 10.76
C GLN A 140 3.79 -11.64 9.97
N LYS A 141 4.35 -10.53 10.48
CA LYS A 141 5.60 -9.96 9.98
C LYS A 141 6.55 -11.12 9.68
N PRO A 142 7.08 -11.23 8.45
CA PRO A 142 7.87 -12.39 8.08
C PRO A 142 8.91 -12.61 9.16
N VAL A 143 8.90 -13.83 9.72
CA VAL A 143 9.94 -14.27 10.63
C VAL A 143 11.25 -14.00 9.92
N SER A 144 12.15 -13.26 10.57
CA SER A 144 13.50 -12.99 10.08
C SER A 144 14.01 -14.23 9.33
N LEU A 145 14.40 -14.06 8.07
CA LEU A 145 14.86 -15.17 7.23
C LEU A 145 16.17 -15.78 7.76
N ILE A 146 16.79 -15.15 8.76
CA ILE A 146 18.00 -15.61 9.42
C ILE A 146 17.79 -15.73 10.93
N PRO A 147 18.41 -16.74 11.60
CA PRO A 147 18.26 -16.92 13.03
C PRO A 147 18.84 -15.74 13.80
N THR A 148 18.14 -15.34 14.87
CA THR A 148 18.63 -14.33 15.79
C THR A 148 19.74 -14.89 16.69
N ASN A 149 20.65 -14.03 17.14
CA ASN A 149 21.65 -14.36 18.12
C ASN A 149 21.04 -14.47 19.54
N GLU A 150 21.88 -14.74 20.55
CA GLU A 150 21.43 -14.87 21.95
C GLU A 150 20.74 -13.61 22.51
N GLU A 151 20.93 -12.44 21.88
CA GLU A 151 20.24 -11.19 22.24
C GLU A 151 18.91 -10.98 21.50
N GLY A 152 18.48 -11.94 20.68
CA GLY A 152 17.29 -11.83 19.84
C GLY A 152 17.46 -10.89 18.64
N LYS A 153 18.71 -10.62 18.21
CA LYS A 153 19.02 -9.78 17.05
C LYS A 153 19.56 -10.59 15.89
N GLU A 154 19.18 -10.21 14.68
CA GLU A 154 19.75 -10.76 13.46
C GLU A 154 21.25 -10.43 13.37
N PRO A 155 22.14 -11.43 13.18
CA PRO A 155 23.59 -11.21 13.10
C PRO A 155 24.00 -10.70 11.71
N ILE A 156 23.50 -9.52 11.34
CA ILE A 156 23.81 -8.86 10.07
C ILE A 156 25.17 -8.15 10.18
N LEU A 157 26.11 -8.54 9.32
CA LEU A 157 27.41 -7.89 9.17
C LEU A 157 27.29 -6.52 8.49
N MET A 158 26.44 -6.45 7.47
CA MET A 158 26.25 -5.28 6.64
C MET A 158 24.84 -5.29 6.03
N HIS A 159 24.21 -4.12 6.02
CA HIS A 159 23.00 -3.88 5.26
C HIS A 159 23.34 -3.01 4.03
N VAL A 160 22.91 -3.45 2.86
CA VAL A 160 23.06 -2.75 1.58
C VAL A 160 21.72 -2.10 1.23
N PRO A 161 21.55 -0.79 1.48
CA PRO A 161 20.38 -0.08 1.01
C PRO A 161 20.52 0.17 -0.50
N ARG A 162 19.47 -0.06 -1.30
CA ARG A 162 19.45 0.48 -2.66
C ARG A 162 19.19 1.98 -2.64
N ALA A 163 20.07 2.73 -3.29
CA ALA A 163 20.05 4.19 -3.35
C ALA A 163 18.74 4.78 -3.93
N GLU A 164 18.04 4.03 -4.80
CA GLU A 164 16.75 4.45 -5.39
C GLU A 164 15.62 4.53 -4.36
N ASN A 165 15.74 3.86 -3.21
CA ASN A 165 14.66 3.78 -2.21
C ASN A 165 14.80 4.76 -1.03
N GLY A 166 15.91 5.51 -0.93
CA GLY A 166 16.17 6.50 0.12
C GLY A 166 16.07 5.96 1.56
N PHE A 167 16.01 6.87 2.55
CA PHE A 167 15.88 6.57 4.00
C PHE A 167 14.56 5.87 4.39
N ASN A 168 13.70 5.52 3.41
CA ASN A 168 12.27 5.26 3.64
C ASN A 168 11.91 3.77 3.76
N VAL A 169 12.74 2.84 3.29
CA VAL A 169 12.35 1.41 3.18
C VAL A 169 12.10 0.76 4.54
N ALA A 170 12.97 1.00 5.52
CA ALA A 170 12.79 0.46 6.88
C ALA A 170 11.55 1.04 7.58
N PHE A 171 11.23 2.31 7.29
CA PHE A 171 10.00 2.96 7.77
C PHE A 171 8.77 2.33 7.11
N MET A 172 8.81 2.11 5.80
CA MET A 172 7.70 1.51 5.04
C MET A 172 7.43 0.07 5.51
N ARG A 173 8.46 -0.76 5.75
CA ARG A 173 8.28 -2.13 6.30
C ARG A 173 7.50 -2.16 7.62
N GLY A 174 7.61 -1.11 8.44
CA GLY A 174 6.94 -1.03 9.74
C GLY A 174 5.45 -0.64 9.70
N ASP A 175 4.93 -0.16 8.56
CA ASP A 175 3.63 0.52 8.48
C ASP A 175 2.77 -0.01 7.33
N GLN A 176 2.61 -1.34 7.28
CA GLN A 176 1.95 -2.00 6.16
C GLN A 176 0.42 -1.77 6.12
N SER A 177 -0.23 -1.61 7.28
CA SER A 177 -1.66 -1.26 7.38
C SER A 177 -1.94 0.08 6.70
N LYS A 178 -1.17 1.11 7.06
CA LYS A 178 -1.27 2.42 6.42
C LYS A 178 -1.08 2.36 4.91
N GLN A 179 -0.11 1.59 4.43
CA GLN A 179 0.12 1.46 2.99
C GLN A 179 -1.09 0.88 2.26
N LEU A 180 -1.75 -0.11 2.86
CA LEU A 180 -2.92 -0.74 2.26
C LEU A 180 -4.12 0.22 2.25
N VAL A 181 -4.33 0.96 3.34
CA VAL A 181 -5.36 2.00 3.44
C VAL A 181 -5.11 3.15 2.46
N ASP A 182 -3.87 3.64 2.38
CA ASP A 182 -3.47 4.69 1.42
C ASP A 182 -3.69 4.23 -0.02
N ALA A 183 -3.29 3.00 -0.35
CA ALA A 183 -3.45 2.44 -1.68
C ALA A 183 -4.92 2.24 -2.07
N TYR A 184 -5.76 1.78 -1.13
CA TYR A 184 -7.20 1.64 -1.38
C TYR A 184 -7.89 3.01 -1.47
N THR A 185 -7.45 4.00 -0.71
CA THR A 185 -7.91 5.40 -0.86
C THR A 185 -7.63 5.93 -2.27
N ASP A 186 -6.43 5.64 -2.82
CA ASP A 186 -6.11 6.00 -4.20
C ASP A 186 -7.07 5.33 -5.20
N VAL A 187 -7.51 4.08 -4.96
CA VAL A 187 -8.51 3.37 -5.78
C VAL A 187 -9.88 4.07 -5.71
N LEU A 188 -10.36 4.42 -4.52
CA LEU A 188 -11.63 5.13 -4.33
C LEU A 188 -11.68 6.47 -5.05
N LEU A 189 -10.55 7.18 -5.09
CA LEU A 189 -10.42 8.46 -5.79
C LEU A 189 -10.40 8.33 -7.32
N ARG A 190 -10.26 7.13 -7.88
CA ARG A 190 -10.30 6.93 -9.33
C ARG A 190 -11.74 7.03 -9.82
N SER A 191 -12.03 8.14 -10.49
CA SER A 191 -13.32 8.38 -11.17
C SER A 191 -13.68 7.36 -12.26
N SER A 192 -12.76 6.45 -12.60
CA SER A 192 -13.02 5.42 -13.59
C SER A 192 -13.90 4.29 -13.05
N TYR A 193 -13.95 4.07 -11.74
CA TYR A 193 -14.74 2.99 -11.14
C TYR A 193 -16.19 3.42 -10.87
N SER A 194 -17.11 2.56 -11.27
CA SER A 194 -18.52 2.68 -10.91
C SER A 194 -18.75 2.25 -9.45
N ASP A 195 -19.96 2.45 -8.95
CA ASP A 195 -20.36 1.98 -7.62
C ASP A 195 -20.36 0.45 -7.57
N ASP A 196 -20.86 -0.20 -8.62
CA ASP A 196 -20.88 -1.65 -8.75
C ASP A 196 -19.46 -2.22 -8.81
N ASP A 197 -18.57 -1.56 -9.56
CA ASP A 197 -17.15 -1.94 -9.64
C ASP A 197 -16.50 -1.96 -8.24
N LEU A 198 -16.76 -0.94 -7.43
CA LEU A 198 -16.19 -0.82 -6.09
C LEU A 198 -16.84 -1.80 -5.12
N ASN A 199 -18.15 -2.05 -5.22
CA ASN A 199 -18.80 -3.10 -4.43
C ASN A 199 -18.20 -4.48 -4.73
N THR A 200 -17.88 -4.78 -5.99
CA THR A 200 -17.19 -6.03 -6.35
C THR A 200 -15.79 -6.07 -5.73
N ILE A 201 -15.00 -5.00 -5.85
CA ILE A 201 -13.67 -4.94 -5.21
C ILE A 201 -13.79 -5.18 -3.70
N ASN A 202 -14.73 -4.51 -3.03
CA ASN A 202 -14.91 -4.59 -1.59
C ASN A 202 -15.27 -5.99 -1.12
N ALA A 203 -16.16 -6.69 -1.85
CA ALA A 203 -16.50 -8.08 -1.56
C ALA A 203 -15.24 -8.97 -1.56
N HIS A 204 -14.41 -8.86 -2.61
CA HIS A 204 -13.17 -9.62 -2.72
C HIS A 204 -12.12 -9.27 -1.66
N LEU A 205 -12.02 -7.98 -1.28
CA LEU A 205 -11.12 -7.53 -0.21
C LEU A 205 -11.56 -8.06 1.18
N LYS A 206 -12.87 -8.18 1.41
CA LYS A 206 -13.43 -8.69 2.67
C LYS A 206 -13.25 -10.21 2.83
N GLU A 207 -13.17 -10.96 1.75
CA GLU A 207 -13.05 -12.43 1.75
C GLU A 207 -11.60 -12.94 1.63
N GLY A 208 -10.67 -12.07 1.20
CA GLY A 208 -9.27 -12.40 0.96
C GLY A 208 -8.35 -12.37 2.18
N GLY A 209 -7.12 -12.85 1.97
CA GLY A 209 -5.99 -12.60 2.87
C GLY A 209 -5.26 -11.30 2.52
N PHE A 210 -4.31 -10.92 3.37
CA PHE A 210 -3.57 -9.66 3.25
C PHE A 210 -2.83 -9.50 1.92
N GLU A 211 -2.09 -10.53 1.47
CA GLU A 211 -1.40 -10.53 0.17
C GLU A 211 -2.37 -10.40 -1.00
N LYS A 212 -3.50 -11.12 -0.95
CA LYS A 212 -4.55 -11.07 -1.98
C LYS A 212 -5.08 -9.65 -2.09
N SER A 213 -5.47 -9.06 -0.95
CA SER A 213 -5.97 -7.69 -0.89
C SER A 213 -4.97 -6.68 -1.45
N ARG A 214 -3.70 -6.81 -1.10
CA ARG A 214 -2.62 -5.97 -1.62
C ARG A 214 -2.50 -6.07 -3.15
N GLY A 215 -2.56 -7.28 -3.70
CA GLY A 215 -2.50 -7.49 -5.15
C GLY A 215 -3.74 -6.96 -5.89
N ILE A 216 -4.94 -7.17 -5.34
CA ILE A 216 -6.18 -6.62 -5.89
C ILE A 216 -6.11 -5.09 -5.93
N ILE A 217 -5.68 -4.46 -4.84
CA ILE A 217 -5.58 -2.99 -4.74
C ILE A 217 -4.51 -2.44 -5.70
N ASP A 218 -3.32 -3.05 -5.79
CA ASP A 218 -2.27 -2.55 -6.71
C ASP A 218 -2.71 -2.68 -8.18
N MET A 219 -3.36 -3.79 -8.55
CA MET A 219 -3.92 -3.94 -9.90
C MET A 219 -5.06 -2.96 -10.15
N ALA A 220 -6.01 -2.82 -9.21
CA ALA A 220 -7.11 -1.86 -9.31
C ALA A 220 -6.61 -0.41 -9.35
N LYS A 221 -5.48 -0.08 -8.74
CA LYS A 221 -4.90 1.26 -8.81
C LYS A 221 -4.35 1.57 -10.21
N LEU A 222 -3.79 0.57 -10.89
CA LEU A 222 -2.98 0.78 -12.11
C LEU A 222 -3.64 0.33 -13.42
N VAL A 223 -4.69 -0.49 -13.35
CA VAL A 223 -5.38 -1.02 -14.55
C VAL A 223 -5.97 0.10 -15.40
N SER A 224 -5.80 -0.02 -16.72
CA SER A 224 -6.34 0.95 -17.68
C SER A 224 -7.86 0.77 -17.84
N HIS A 225 -8.56 1.78 -18.33
CA HIS A 225 -10.00 1.68 -18.55
C HIS A 225 -10.38 0.52 -19.50
N ASN A 226 -9.56 0.25 -20.52
CA ASN A 226 -9.82 -0.80 -21.51
C ASN A 226 -9.61 -2.22 -20.95
N ASP A 227 -8.73 -2.35 -19.96
CA ASP A 227 -8.38 -3.66 -19.38
C ASP A 227 -9.24 -4.00 -18.14
N LYS A 228 -10.16 -3.10 -17.74
CA LYS A 228 -11.04 -3.28 -16.57
C LYS A 228 -11.88 -4.55 -16.64
N ARG A 229 -12.42 -4.86 -17.81
CA ARG A 229 -13.25 -6.05 -18.01
C ARG A 229 -12.46 -7.32 -17.68
N ALA A 230 -11.28 -7.47 -18.28
CA ALA A 230 -10.39 -8.59 -18.01
C ALA A 230 -9.98 -8.66 -16.53
N PHE A 231 -9.72 -7.50 -15.90
CA PHE A 231 -9.44 -7.45 -14.46
C PHE A 231 -10.59 -7.99 -13.61
N PHE A 232 -11.83 -7.55 -13.85
CA PHE A 232 -12.99 -8.03 -13.09
C PHE A 232 -13.34 -9.49 -13.38
N GLU A 233 -13.18 -9.94 -14.63
CA GLU A 233 -13.34 -11.35 -15.00
C GLU A 233 -12.31 -12.22 -14.25
N MET A 234 -11.03 -11.84 -14.26
CA MET A 234 -9.97 -12.52 -13.52
C MET A 234 -10.20 -12.46 -11.99
N LEU A 235 -10.66 -11.32 -11.46
CA LEU A 235 -10.96 -11.14 -10.04
C LEU A 235 -12.05 -12.11 -9.57
N ASN A 236 -13.13 -12.24 -10.34
CA ASN A 236 -14.24 -13.13 -10.01
C ASN A 236 -13.90 -14.62 -10.19
N GLU A 237 -12.89 -14.96 -11.00
CA GLU A 237 -12.45 -16.34 -11.21
C GLU A 237 -11.43 -16.80 -10.15
N ALA A 238 -10.59 -15.88 -9.65
CA ALA A 238 -9.49 -16.15 -8.70
C ALA A 238 -9.96 -16.30 -7.24
N ASP A 239 -11.11 -16.92 -7.01
CA ASP A 239 -11.76 -16.94 -5.69
C ASP A 239 -11.20 -18.02 -4.74
N ASP A 240 -10.04 -18.60 -5.06
CA ASP A 240 -9.33 -19.53 -4.19
C ASP A 240 -8.31 -18.81 -3.29
N ASN A 241 -8.38 -19.01 -1.97
CA ASN A 241 -7.36 -18.53 -1.03
C ASN A 241 -6.07 -19.39 -1.06
N GLY A 242 -5.76 -20.00 -2.21
CA GLY A 242 -4.60 -20.85 -2.39
C GLY A 242 -3.29 -20.05 -2.50
N PRO A 243 -2.13 -20.66 -2.19
CA PRO A 243 -0.83 -20.01 -2.32
C PRO A 243 -0.49 -19.63 -3.77
N ASN A 244 -1.12 -20.30 -4.75
CA ASN A 244 -0.91 -20.06 -6.18
C ASN A 244 -1.86 -19.02 -6.77
N ASN A 245 -2.64 -18.33 -5.94
CA ASN A 245 -3.56 -17.31 -6.40
C ASN A 245 -2.81 -16.15 -7.07
N ILE A 246 -3.27 -15.74 -8.25
CA ILE A 246 -2.61 -14.69 -9.03
C ILE A 246 -2.53 -13.34 -8.31
N PHE A 247 -3.51 -13.00 -7.46
CA PHE A 247 -3.49 -11.75 -6.70
C PHE A 247 -2.53 -11.82 -5.52
N ASN A 248 -2.31 -12.99 -4.91
CA ASN A 248 -1.22 -13.16 -3.95
C ASN A 248 0.14 -12.88 -4.63
N TYR A 249 0.34 -13.45 -5.83
CA TYR A 249 1.53 -13.23 -6.63
C TYR A 249 1.75 -11.76 -7.00
N ILE A 250 0.70 -11.04 -7.40
CA ILE A 250 0.77 -9.59 -7.63
C ILE A 250 1.12 -8.84 -6.34
N GLY A 251 0.50 -9.21 -5.21
CA GLY A 251 0.74 -8.59 -3.91
C GLY A 251 2.19 -8.64 -3.45
N GLN A 252 2.94 -9.70 -3.80
CA GLN A 252 4.37 -9.82 -3.51
C GLN A 252 5.23 -8.78 -4.25
N GLN A 253 4.76 -8.27 -5.40
CA GLN A 253 5.51 -7.28 -6.20
C GLN A 253 5.62 -5.92 -5.51
N VAL A 254 4.73 -5.63 -4.56
CA VAL A 254 4.70 -4.40 -3.75
C VAL A 254 4.95 -4.67 -2.27
N ASN A 255 5.42 -5.87 -1.93
CA ASN A 255 5.76 -6.24 -0.56
C ASN A 255 7.23 -5.91 -0.26
N TYR A 256 7.49 -4.84 0.50
CA TYR A 256 8.86 -4.45 0.85
C TYR A 256 9.67 -5.58 1.52
N ASP A 257 9.05 -6.40 2.36
CA ASP A 257 9.75 -7.50 3.03
C ASP A 257 10.13 -8.62 2.06
N ALA A 258 9.32 -8.85 1.02
CA ALA A 258 9.66 -9.80 -0.04
C ALA A 258 10.80 -9.30 -0.95
N HIS A 259 11.12 -8.02 -0.90
CA HIS A 259 12.24 -7.42 -1.61
C HIS A 259 13.53 -7.33 -0.77
N LEU A 260 13.50 -7.81 0.46
CA LEU A 260 14.68 -7.96 1.31
C LEU A 260 15.34 -9.32 1.06
N ASN A 261 16.58 -9.30 0.56
CA ASN A 261 17.35 -10.50 0.27
C ASN A 261 18.49 -10.68 1.28
N TYR A 262 18.84 -11.93 1.57
CA TYR A 262 19.93 -12.28 2.47
C TYR A 262 20.99 -13.12 1.76
N TYR A 263 22.25 -12.86 2.10
CA TYR A 263 23.41 -13.59 1.62
C TYR A 263 24.27 -14.01 2.79
N LYS A 264 24.76 -15.25 2.75
CA LYS A 264 25.67 -15.79 3.74
C LYS A 264 27.10 -15.72 3.20
N SER A 265 28.01 -15.14 3.98
CA SER A 265 29.43 -15.15 3.69
C SER A 265 30.06 -16.52 3.96
N SER A 266 31.23 -16.75 3.39
CA SER A 266 32.05 -17.93 3.68
C SER A 266 32.43 -18.07 5.16
N GLU A 267 32.38 -16.97 5.92
CA GLU A 267 32.61 -16.94 7.37
C GLU A 267 31.33 -17.15 8.19
N GLY A 268 30.20 -17.37 7.52
CA GLY A 268 28.90 -17.65 8.15
C GLY A 268 28.15 -16.42 8.63
N GLN A 269 28.60 -15.22 8.30
CA GLN A 269 27.91 -13.97 8.61
C GLN A 269 26.90 -13.62 7.53
N PHE A 270 25.86 -12.84 7.87
CA PHE A 270 24.82 -12.48 6.92
C PHE A 270 24.97 -11.03 6.43
N VAL A 271 24.72 -10.83 5.15
CA VAL A 271 24.52 -9.52 4.51
C VAL A 271 23.07 -9.45 4.08
N SER A 272 22.40 -8.34 4.38
CA SER A 272 21.07 -8.07 3.86
C SER A 272 21.12 -7.00 2.78
N LEU A 273 20.26 -7.12 1.77
CA LEU A 273 20.17 -6.20 0.65
C LEU A 273 18.70 -5.85 0.39
N ASP A 274 18.39 -4.56 0.37
CA ASP A 274 17.10 -4.05 -0.11
C ASP A 274 17.13 -4.00 -1.64
N ASP A 275 16.25 -4.74 -2.29
CA ASP A 275 16.09 -4.64 -3.74
C ASP A 275 15.17 -3.48 -4.14
N ALA A 276 15.23 -3.08 -5.41
CA ALA A 276 14.38 -2.03 -5.97
C ALA A 276 12.99 -2.61 -6.24
N MET A 277 11.98 -1.96 -5.68
CA MET A 277 10.61 -2.26 -6.06
C MET A 277 10.31 -1.67 -7.44
N PRO A 278 9.47 -2.34 -8.26
CA PRO A 278 9.04 -1.80 -9.53
C PRO A 278 8.21 -0.52 -9.32
N ASP A 279 8.55 0.55 -10.05
CA ASP A 279 7.74 1.76 -10.12
C ASP A 279 6.37 1.50 -10.75
N ASP A 280 5.44 2.44 -10.61
CA ASP A 280 4.06 2.33 -11.12
C ASP A 280 4.01 2.03 -12.63
N GLY A 281 4.97 2.51 -13.41
CA GLY A 281 5.07 2.25 -14.85
C GLY A 281 5.44 0.80 -15.14
N LYS A 282 6.44 0.27 -14.44
CA LYS A 282 6.83 -1.15 -14.51
C LYS A 282 5.69 -2.06 -14.04
N ARG A 283 5.04 -1.74 -12.92
CA ARG A 283 3.89 -2.51 -12.40
C ARG A 283 2.70 -2.48 -13.35
N LYS A 284 2.39 -1.32 -13.95
CA LYS A 284 1.34 -1.20 -14.97
C LYS A 284 1.62 -2.07 -16.19
N ASN A 285 2.87 -2.12 -16.68
CA ASN A 285 3.24 -2.99 -17.79
C ASN A 285 3.13 -4.47 -17.42
N PHE A 286 3.55 -4.83 -16.22
CA PHE A 286 3.40 -6.17 -15.67
C PHE A 286 1.93 -6.60 -15.58
N HIS A 287 1.06 -5.77 -15.00
CA HIS A 287 -0.40 -6.02 -14.97
C HIS A 287 -0.99 -6.18 -16.36
N LYS A 288 -0.58 -5.35 -17.32
CA LYS A 288 -1.03 -5.48 -18.71
C LYS A 288 -0.65 -6.84 -19.30
N LYS A 289 0.56 -7.34 -19.02
CA LYS A 289 0.99 -8.69 -19.45
C LYS A 289 0.19 -9.80 -18.78
N LEU A 290 -0.13 -9.66 -17.49
CA LEU A 290 -0.98 -10.62 -16.77
C LEU A 290 -2.40 -10.66 -17.36
N LEU A 291 -3.02 -9.50 -17.58
CA LEU A 291 -4.36 -9.42 -18.16
C LEU A 291 -4.40 -9.95 -19.59
N HIS A 292 -3.35 -9.70 -20.38
CA HIS A 292 -3.23 -10.30 -21.71
C HIS A 292 -3.10 -11.83 -21.64
N ALA A 293 -2.30 -12.35 -20.69
CA ALA A 293 -2.19 -13.80 -20.48
C ALA A 293 -3.54 -14.42 -20.06
N TYR A 294 -4.28 -13.73 -19.20
CA TYR A 294 -5.64 -14.14 -18.81
C TYR A 294 -6.56 -14.26 -20.02
N GLU A 295 -6.60 -13.23 -20.87
CA GLU A 295 -7.46 -13.22 -22.06
C GLU A 295 -7.09 -14.30 -23.08
N GLU A 296 -5.81 -14.65 -23.21
CA GLU A 296 -5.33 -15.63 -24.20
C GLU A 296 -5.35 -17.09 -23.69
N PHE A 297 -5.05 -17.31 -22.40
CA PHE A 297 -4.81 -18.64 -21.83
C PHE A 297 -5.71 -19.01 -20.64
N GLY A 298 -6.36 -18.02 -20.02
CA GLY A 298 -7.21 -18.21 -18.84
C GLY A 298 -6.42 -18.33 -17.52
N LEU A 299 -7.14 -18.28 -16.40
CA LEU A 299 -6.54 -18.24 -15.07
C LEU A 299 -5.79 -19.53 -14.71
N SER A 300 -6.30 -20.70 -15.11
CA SER A 300 -5.65 -21.99 -14.81
C SER A 300 -4.20 -22.03 -15.29
N TRP A 301 -3.94 -21.58 -16.53
CA TRP A 301 -2.59 -21.53 -17.08
C TRP A 301 -1.68 -20.55 -16.33
N MET A 302 -2.24 -19.44 -15.86
CA MET A 302 -1.50 -18.47 -15.05
C MET A 302 -1.16 -19.04 -13.67
N ASN A 303 -2.10 -19.75 -13.03
CA ASN A 303 -1.88 -20.40 -11.74
C ASN A 303 -0.81 -21.50 -11.84
N ASP A 304 -0.78 -22.27 -12.93
CA ASP A 304 0.28 -23.24 -13.19
C ASP A 304 1.65 -22.55 -13.23
N MET A 305 1.74 -21.35 -13.83
CA MET A 305 2.99 -20.59 -13.88
C MET A 305 3.36 -20.03 -12.51
N VAL A 306 2.38 -19.53 -11.75
CA VAL A 306 2.60 -19.07 -10.37
C VAL A 306 3.15 -20.21 -9.52
N GLU A 307 2.62 -21.43 -9.64
CA GLU A 307 3.11 -22.61 -8.95
C GLU A 307 4.59 -22.89 -9.23
N GLN A 308 5.07 -22.66 -10.46
CA GLN A 308 6.49 -22.86 -10.81
C GLN A 308 7.43 -21.84 -10.15
N VAL A 309 6.93 -20.67 -9.70
CA VAL A 309 7.78 -19.53 -9.31
C VAL A 309 7.43 -18.92 -7.94
N ASN A 310 6.38 -19.38 -7.27
CA ASN A 310 5.87 -18.80 -6.02
C ASN A 310 6.92 -18.74 -4.89
N GLU A 311 7.85 -19.69 -4.83
CA GLU A 311 8.93 -19.75 -3.85
C GLU A 311 10.11 -18.81 -4.16
N LYS A 312 10.14 -18.22 -5.36
CA LYS A 312 11.24 -17.35 -5.82
C LYS A 312 11.02 -15.90 -5.38
N PRO A 313 12.09 -15.10 -5.23
CA PRO A 313 11.96 -13.66 -5.00
C PRO A 313 11.08 -12.96 -6.05
N PRO A 314 10.29 -11.93 -5.67
CA PRO A 314 9.37 -11.22 -6.58
C PRO A 314 10.02 -10.69 -7.86
N GLN A 315 11.30 -10.36 -7.81
CA GLN A 315 12.06 -9.83 -8.95
C GLN A 315 12.38 -10.94 -9.96
N ILE A 316 12.74 -12.14 -9.48
CA ILE A 316 12.90 -13.33 -10.32
C ILE A 316 11.55 -13.71 -10.93
N GLN A 317 10.50 -13.72 -10.11
CA GLN A 317 9.12 -13.95 -10.55
C GLN A 317 8.71 -13.02 -11.70
N ALA A 318 8.94 -11.70 -11.57
CA ALA A 318 8.59 -10.72 -12.59
C ALA A 318 9.44 -10.84 -13.86
N GLU A 319 10.75 -11.13 -13.73
CA GLU A 319 11.63 -11.39 -14.89
C GLU A 319 11.18 -12.64 -15.65
N LEU A 320 10.88 -13.73 -14.94
CA LEU A 320 10.36 -14.96 -15.54
C LEU A 320 9.04 -14.74 -16.25
N TRP A 321 8.08 -14.03 -15.63
CA TRP A 321 6.82 -13.71 -16.29
C TRP A 321 7.03 -12.88 -17.56
N SER A 322 7.92 -11.90 -17.50
CA SER A 322 8.25 -11.06 -18.66
C SER A 322 8.88 -11.88 -19.80
N ASN A 323 9.77 -12.81 -19.48
CA ASN A 323 10.41 -13.69 -20.45
C ASN A 323 9.42 -14.66 -21.06
N LEU A 324 8.55 -15.27 -20.24
CA LEU A 324 7.48 -16.15 -20.68
C LEU A 324 6.58 -15.46 -21.69
N MET A 325 6.08 -14.28 -21.36
CA MET A 325 5.19 -13.54 -22.27
C MET A 325 5.90 -13.09 -23.55
N THR A 326 7.20 -12.86 -23.51
CA THR A 326 8.00 -12.57 -24.71
C THR A 326 8.09 -13.82 -25.59
N ASP A 327 8.43 -14.96 -25.02
CA ASP A 327 8.52 -16.23 -25.75
C ASP A 327 7.17 -16.71 -26.28
N VAL A 328 6.07 -16.47 -25.56
CA VAL A 328 4.72 -16.76 -26.04
C VAL A 328 4.42 -16.01 -27.35
N VAL A 329 4.81 -14.74 -27.42
CA VAL A 329 4.61 -13.90 -28.61
C VAL A 329 5.57 -14.29 -29.74
N GLU A 330 6.85 -14.50 -29.43
CA GLU A 330 7.88 -14.76 -30.44
C GLU A 330 7.89 -16.22 -30.93
N LYS A 331 7.50 -17.16 -30.07
CA LYS A 331 7.57 -18.61 -30.29
C LYS A 331 6.27 -19.31 -29.85
N PRO A 332 5.09 -18.90 -30.36
CA PRO A 332 3.79 -19.43 -29.93
C PRO A 332 3.63 -20.94 -30.17
N HIS A 333 4.40 -21.50 -31.11
CA HIS A 333 4.40 -22.94 -31.38
C HIS A 333 4.95 -23.79 -30.22
N LEU A 334 5.72 -23.19 -29.31
CA LEU A 334 6.24 -23.87 -28.12
C LEU A 334 5.20 -24.05 -27.02
N PHE A 335 4.09 -23.29 -27.06
CA PHE A 335 3.07 -23.25 -25.99
C PHE A 335 1.76 -23.95 -26.35
N LYS A 336 1.80 -24.89 -27.31
CA LYS A 336 0.60 -25.59 -27.81
C LYS A 336 0.27 -26.88 -27.07
N LYS A 337 1.22 -27.43 -26.30
CA LYS A 337 1.04 -28.67 -25.54
C LYS A 337 0.72 -28.36 -24.08
N SER A 338 0.05 -29.28 -23.40
CA SER A 338 -0.29 -29.11 -21.98
C SER A 338 0.94 -28.96 -21.07
N ASP A 339 2.06 -29.61 -21.40
CA ASP A 339 3.32 -29.59 -20.63
C ASP A 339 4.29 -28.46 -21.03
N SER A 340 3.86 -27.57 -21.93
CA SER A 340 4.75 -26.54 -22.49
C SER A 340 5.28 -25.57 -21.44
N LEU A 341 4.46 -25.25 -20.45
CA LEU A 341 4.80 -24.30 -19.41
C LEU A 341 5.84 -24.87 -18.44
N GLU A 342 5.65 -26.11 -17.99
CA GLU A 342 6.61 -26.83 -17.13
C GLU A 342 7.97 -27.00 -17.84
N GLN A 343 7.95 -27.35 -19.13
CA GLN A 343 9.17 -27.45 -19.94
C GLN A 343 9.87 -26.10 -20.08
N TRP A 344 9.10 -25.04 -20.33
CA TRP A 344 9.64 -23.69 -20.40
C TRP A 344 10.24 -23.26 -19.05
N ALA A 345 9.53 -23.46 -17.94
CA ALA A 345 10.00 -23.14 -16.60
C ALA A 345 11.30 -23.88 -16.26
N SER A 346 11.35 -25.19 -16.51
CA SER A 346 12.53 -26.04 -16.29
C SER A 346 13.76 -25.59 -17.09
N ALA A 347 13.56 -24.97 -18.26
CA ALA A 347 14.65 -24.50 -19.11
C ALA A 347 15.14 -23.08 -18.75
N ASN A 348 14.34 -22.27 -18.06
CA ASN A 348 14.61 -20.83 -17.89
C ASN A 348 14.84 -20.39 -16.45
N ILE A 349 14.24 -21.04 -15.44
CA ILE A 349 14.31 -20.60 -14.04
C ILE A 349 15.77 -20.48 -13.55
N ALA A 350 16.55 -21.54 -13.71
CA ALA A 350 17.92 -21.60 -13.19
C ALA A 350 18.84 -20.50 -13.76
N ASP A 351 18.70 -20.17 -15.05
CA ASP A 351 19.48 -19.11 -15.69
C ASP A 351 19.12 -17.72 -15.12
N VAL A 352 17.81 -17.45 -14.97
CA VAL A 352 17.34 -16.17 -14.40
C VAL A 352 17.79 -16.03 -12.96
N GLU A 353 17.67 -17.08 -12.14
CA GLU A 353 18.13 -17.10 -10.75
C GLU A 353 19.63 -16.83 -10.67
N GLN A 354 20.44 -17.56 -11.45
CA GLN A 354 21.89 -17.39 -11.44
C GLN A 354 22.30 -15.96 -11.83
N ARG A 355 21.68 -15.39 -12.87
CA ARG A 355 21.93 -14.00 -13.29
C ARG A 355 21.46 -12.99 -12.25
N PHE A 356 20.37 -13.26 -11.55
CA PHE A 356 19.87 -12.41 -10.47
C PHE A 356 20.82 -12.38 -9.28
N TYR A 357 21.18 -13.55 -8.75
CA TYR A 357 22.10 -13.65 -7.60
C TYR A 357 23.48 -13.08 -7.91
N ALA A 358 24.01 -13.34 -9.12
CA ALA A 358 25.30 -12.77 -9.54
C ALA A 358 25.28 -11.24 -9.55
N ARG A 359 24.21 -10.61 -10.04
CA ARG A 359 24.05 -9.14 -10.01
C ARG A 359 24.00 -8.60 -8.58
N GLN A 360 23.21 -9.22 -7.69
CA GLN A 360 23.12 -8.76 -6.31
C GLN A 360 24.44 -8.93 -5.54
N ILE A 361 25.19 -10.01 -5.80
CA ILE A 361 26.52 -10.21 -5.20
C ILE A 361 27.49 -9.11 -5.66
N ASP A 362 27.46 -8.73 -6.93
CA ASP A 362 28.26 -7.62 -7.46
C ASP A 362 27.88 -6.27 -6.82
N ASP A 363 26.58 -6.00 -6.69
CA ASP A 363 26.05 -4.81 -5.99
C ASP A 363 26.54 -4.77 -4.53
N ILE A 364 26.50 -5.90 -3.82
CA ILE A 364 26.97 -6.03 -2.43
C ILE A 364 28.48 -5.75 -2.32
N HIS A 365 29.30 -6.32 -3.20
CA HIS A 365 30.74 -6.11 -3.19
C HIS A 365 31.10 -4.67 -3.53
N THR A 366 30.42 -4.07 -4.50
CA THR A 366 30.58 -2.66 -4.88
C THR A 366 30.26 -1.76 -3.70
N TYR A 367 29.10 -1.95 -3.06
CA TYR A 367 28.70 -1.17 -1.90
C TYR A 367 29.69 -1.29 -0.73
N SER A 368 30.18 -2.50 -0.45
CA SER A 368 31.19 -2.73 0.60
C SER A 368 32.49 -2.00 0.31
N TYR A 369 32.96 -2.02 -0.95
CA TYR A 369 34.19 -1.35 -1.37
C TYR A 369 34.09 0.17 -1.23
N ASP A 370 32.90 0.74 -1.45
CA ASP A 370 32.65 2.17 -1.39
C ASP A 370 32.47 2.71 0.05
N GLN A 371 32.42 1.85 1.07
CA GLN A 371 32.37 2.28 2.48
C GLN A 371 33.71 2.86 2.95
N ASP A 372 33.65 3.79 3.92
CA ASP A 372 34.86 4.32 4.58
C ASP A 372 35.69 3.21 5.26
N GLU A 373 35.02 2.16 5.75
CA GLU A 373 35.63 0.94 6.27
C GLU A 373 35.09 -0.30 5.54
N PRO A 374 35.72 -0.71 4.42
CA PRO A 374 35.25 -1.84 3.62
C PRO A 374 35.19 -3.14 4.41
N LYS A 375 34.10 -3.90 4.23
CA LYS A 375 33.93 -5.23 4.84
C LYS A 375 34.48 -6.31 3.91
N VAL A 376 35.29 -7.22 4.45
CA VAL A 376 35.77 -8.40 3.73
C VAL A 376 34.66 -9.46 3.78
N LEU A 377 33.95 -9.63 2.66
CA LEU A 377 32.75 -10.48 2.60
C LEU A 377 33.04 -11.92 2.15
N GLY A 378 34.22 -12.18 1.57
CA GLY A 378 34.55 -13.49 1.00
C GLY A 378 33.59 -13.89 -0.13
N THR A 379 33.35 -15.19 -0.27
CA THR A 379 32.33 -15.70 -1.20
C THR A 379 30.95 -15.58 -0.56
N LEU A 380 29.99 -15.06 -1.32
CA LEU A 380 28.60 -14.93 -0.91
C LEU A 380 27.74 -16.00 -1.57
N THR A 381 26.86 -16.61 -0.79
CA THR A 381 25.81 -17.52 -1.27
C THR A 381 24.45 -17.00 -0.84
N TRP A 382 23.46 -17.04 -1.72
CA TRP A 382 22.08 -16.66 -1.36
C TRP A 382 21.60 -17.53 -0.18
N ALA A 383 21.00 -16.90 0.82
CA ALA A 383 20.42 -17.61 1.95
C ALA A 383 19.00 -18.03 1.59
N GLU A 384 18.80 -19.32 1.32
CA GLU A 384 17.47 -19.93 1.24
C GLU A 384 16.66 -19.57 2.49
N ARG A 385 15.38 -19.21 2.31
CA ARG A 385 14.48 -18.92 3.42
C ARG A 385 14.52 -20.12 4.37
N TYR A 386 14.83 -19.89 5.64
CA TYR A 386 14.72 -20.94 6.65
C TYR A 386 13.26 -21.39 6.74
N GLU A 387 12.97 -22.60 6.29
CA GLU A 387 11.74 -23.30 6.66
C GLU A 387 11.79 -23.62 8.15
N HIS A 388 10.77 -23.21 8.90
CA HIS A 388 10.57 -23.57 10.30
C HIS A 388 9.76 -24.86 10.42
#